data_AF-A0A8X6HC83-F1
#
_entry.id   AF-A0A8X6HC83-F1
#
_cell.length_a   1.000
_cell.length_b   1.000
_cell.length_c   1.000
_cell.angle_alpha   90.00
_cell.angle_beta   90.00
_cell.angle_gamma   90.00
#
_symmetry.space_group_name_H-M   'P 1'
#
loop_
_entity.id
_entity.type
_entity.pdbx_description
1 polymer ?
#
loop_
_entity_poly.entity_id
_entity_poly.type
_entity_poly.pdbx_seq_one_letter_code
_entity_poly.pdbx_strand_id
1 'polypeptide(L)'
;MIGVFLYLSAAFDRVWRQKLIGILHSLGISGNILLRINDFLRDRRFAGRANGRFSRTHRSWAGVPQGSVLSPLLFLLYMNTVDNHIVNEAKIAC
;
A
#
# COMPACT_ATOMS: atom_id res chain seq x y z
N MET A 1 15.46 19.19 -21.57
CA MET A 1 14.53 18.15 -21.09
C MET A 1 14.85 17.92 -19.61
N ILE A 2 13.97 18.33 -18.71
CA ILE A 2 14.14 18.08 -17.27
C ILE A 2 13.36 16.80 -16.96
N GLY A 3 14.05 15.77 -16.49
CA GLY A 3 13.45 14.52 -16.04
C GLY A 3 13.38 14.48 -14.52
N VAL A 4 12.23 14.12 -13.97
CA VAL A 4 12.05 13.87 -12.53
C VAL A 4 12.05 12.36 -12.31
N PHE A 5 13.01 11.87 -11.53
CA PHE A 5 13.07 10.46 -11.14
C PHE A 5 12.41 10.26 -9.77
N LEU A 6 11.32 9.49 -9.73
CA LEU A 6 10.66 9.11 -8.49
C LEU A 6 11.40 7.93 -7.82
N TYR A 7 12.09 8.20 -6.72
CA TYR A 7 12.64 7.14 -5.87
C TYR A 7 11.54 6.54 -4.99
N LEU A 8 10.99 5.41 -5.43
CA LEU A 8 10.01 4.57 -4.71
C LEU A 8 10.63 3.73 -3.58
N SER A 9 11.60 4.29 -2.84
CA SER A 9 12.19 3.59 -1.69
C SER A 9 11.09 3.26 -0.67
N ALA A 10 11.03 2.00 -0.26
CA ALA A 10 10.00 1.45 0.64
C ALA A 10 8.54 1.68 0.17
N ALA A 11 8.28 1.68 -1.15
CA ALA A 11 6.93 1.92 -1.68
C ALA A 11 5.89 0.91 -1.19
N PHE A 12 6.29 -0.34 -0.97
CA PHE A 12 5.45 -1.36 -0.36
C PHE A 12 5.04 -1.01 1.08
N ASP A 13 5.81 -0.21 1.81
CA ASP A 13 5.52 0.21 3.19
C ASP A 13 4.68 1.49 3.24
N ARG A 14 4.52 2.18 2.10
CA ARG A 14 3.83 3.47 2.00
C ARG A 14 2.40 3.39 1.45
N VAL A 15 1.93 2.19 1.08
CA VAL A 15 0.54 2.00 0.60
C VAL A 15 -0.46 2.38 1.68
N TRP A 16 -1.33 3.36 1.40
CA TRP A 16 -2.39 3.75 2.33
C TRP A 16 -3.54 2.75 2.27
N ARG A 17 -3.79 2.06 3.39
CA ARG A 17 -4.79 0.98 3.47
C ARG A 17 -6.19 1.46 3.12
N GLN A 18 -6.63 2.59 3.67
CA GLN A 18 -7.96 3.13 3.39
C GLN A 18 -8.13 3.44 1.90
N LYS A 19 -7.10 4.02 1.26
CA LYS A 19 -7.11 4.31 -0.17
C LYS A 19 -7.14 3.02 -0.99
N LEU A 20 -6.34 2.02 -0.64
CA LEU A 20 -6.35 0.71 -1.29
C LEU A 20 -7.72 0.00 -1.17
N ILE A 21 -8.35 0.04 0.01
CA ILE A 21 -9.71 -0.50 0.20
C ILE A 21 -10.73 0.25 -0.65
N GLY A 22 -10.63 1.58 -0.75
CA GLY A 22 -11.47 2.38 -1.63
C GLY A 22 -11.29 2.04 -3.12
N ILE A 23 -10.05 1.81 -3.55
CA ILE A 23 -9.73 1.35 -4.91
C ILE A 23 -10.39 -0.01 -5.18
N LEU A 24 -10.22 -0.98 -4.28
CA LEU A 24 -10.84 -2.30 -4.41
C LEU A 24 -12.37 -2.20 -4.51
N HIS A 25 -12.99 -1.33 -3.69
CA HIS A 25 -14.43 -1.08 -3.75
C HIS A 25 -14.85 -0.46 -5.10
N SER A 26 -14.08 0.50 -5.63
CA SER A 26 -14.35 1.10 -6.95
C SER A 26 -14.23 0.11 -8.11
N LEU A 27 -13.42 -0.94 -7.94
CA LEU A 27 -13.30 -2.07 -8.88
C LEU A 27 -14.40 -3.12 -8.72
N GLY A 28 -15.38 -2.91 -7.83
CA GLY A 28 -16.48 -3.83 -7.57
C GLY A 28 -16.16 -4.95 -6.58
N ILE A 29 -14.96 -4.95 -5.97
CA ILE A 29 -14.58 -5.94 -4.96
C ILE A 29 -15.26 -5.58 -3.64
N SER A 30 -16.15 -6.45 -3.18
CA SER A 30 -16.98 -6.22 -1.99
C SER A 30 -17.22 -7.52 -1.20
N GLY A 31 -17.94 -7.41 -0.08
CA GLY A 31 -18.31 -8.55 0.76
C GLY A 31 -17.13 -9.25 1.43
N ASN A 32 -17.21 -10.59 1.51
CA ASN A 32 -16.25 -11.41 2.26
C ASN A 32 -14.81 -11.32 1.72
N ILE A 33 -14.63 -11.10 0.42
CA ILE A 33 -13.31 -10.96 -0.19
C ILE A 33 -12.64 -9.67 0.31
N LEU A 34 -13.37 -8.56 0.31
CA LEU A 34 -12.86 -7.28 0.80
C LEU A 34 -12.52 -7.35 2.30
N LEU A 35 -13.35 -8.05 3.09
CA LEU A 35 -13.07 -8.29 4.51
C LEU A 35 -11.77 -9.07 4.72
N ARG A 36 -11.56 -10.15 3.96
CA ARG A 36 -10.31 -10.93 4.04
C ARG A 36 -9.09 -10.14 3.61
N ILE A 37 -9.21 -9.29 2.59
CA ILE A 37 -8.12 -8.40 2.18
C ILE A 37 -7.85 -7.35 3.26
N ASN A 38 -8.89 -6.77 3.87
CA ASN A 38 -8.75 -5.81 4.97
C ASN A 38 -8.06 -6.44 6.19
N ASP A 39 -8.40 -7.68 6.54
CA ASP A 39 -7.75 -8.41 7.63
C ASP A 39 -6.30 -8.75 7.29
N PHE A 40 -6.03 -9.18 6.06
CA PHE A 40 -4.68 -9.39 5.54
C PHE A 40 -3.80 -8.13 5.62
N LEU A 41 -4.38 -6.94 5.39
CA LEU A 41 -3.70 -5.65 5.51
C LEU A 41 -3.60 -5.14 6.96
N ARG A 42 -4.41 -5.67 7.88
CA ARG A 42 -4.47 -5.23 9.29
C ARG A 42 -3.40 -5.86 10.16
N ASP A 43 -3.01 -7.09 9.89
CA ASP A 43 -2.24 -7.89 10.86
C ASP A 43 -0.73 -7.72 10.75
N ARG A 44 -0.24 -6.49 10.93
CA ARG A 44 1.20 -6.23 11.07
C ARG A 44 1.56 -5.66 12.42
N ARG A 45 2.25 -6.50 13.18
CA ARG A 45 2.93 -6.19 14.42
C ARG A 45 4.43 -6.39 14.20
N PHE A 46 5.24 -5.40 14.53
CA PHE A 46 6.70 -5.49 14.46
C PHE A 46 7.30 -5.11 15.80
N ALA A 47 8.37 -5.79 16.18
CA ALA A 47 9.19 -5.46 17.35
C ALA A 47 10.66 -5.56 16.92
N GLY A 48 11.44 -4.52 17.19
CA GLY A 48 12.87 -4.53 16.95
C GLY A 48 13.56 -5.37 18.02
N ARG A 49 14.60 -6.13 17.66
CA ARG A 49 15.43 -6.83 18.63
C ARG A 49 16.79 -6.14 18.72
N ALA A 50 17.17 -5.72 19.91
CA ALA A 50 18.48 -5.13 20.19
C ALA A 50 19.05 -5.75 21.48
N ASN A 51 20.33 -6.13 21.46
CA ASN A 51 21.02 -6.74 22.60
C ASN A 51 20.24 -7.91 23.24
N GLY A 52 19.65 -8.77 22.41
CA GLY A 52 18.89 -9.94 22.87
C GLY A 52 17.48 -9.65 23.42
N ARG A 53 17.08 -8.39 23.59
CA ARG A 53 15.74 -8.00 24.05
C ARG A 53 14.88 -7.49 22.89
N PHE A 54 13.59 -7.79 22.93
CA PHE A 54 12.61 -7.22 21.99
C PHE A 54 12.14 -5.84 22.50
N SER A 55 11.91 -4.93 21.57
CA SER A 55 11.21 -3.66 21.82
C SER A 55 9.73 -3.93 22.10
N ARG A 56 9.00 -2.87 22.47
CA ARG A 56 7.53 -2.92 22.43
C ARG A 56 7.06 -3.26 21.02
N THR A 57 5.94 -3.97 20.94
CA THR A 57 5.29 -4.31 19.68
C THR A 57 4.60 -3.07 19.12
N HIS A 58 4.96 -2.69 17.90
CA HIS A 58 4.36 -1.60 17.14
C HIS A 58 3.42 -2.16 16.09
N ARG A 59 2.31 -1.46 15.82
CA ARG A 59 1.41 -1.78 14.70
C ARG A 59 1.74 -0.89 13.50
N SER A 60 1.83 -1.48 12.32
CA SER A 60 1.95 -0.68 11.09
C SER A 60 0.57 -0.26 10.60
N TRP A 61 0.43 1.03 10.30
CA TRP A 61 -0.81 1.56 9.73
C TRP A 61 -0.80 1.66 8.20
N ALA A 62 0.36 1.44 7.58
CA ALA A 62 0.59 1.59 6.15
C ALA A 62 1.37 0.40 5.55
N GLY A 63 1.29 0.30 4.24
CA GLY A 63 1.96 -0.67 3.39
C GLY A 63 1.14 -1.91 3.05
N VAL A 64 1.78 -2.88 2.39
CA VAL A 64 1.28 -4.25 2.14
C VAL A 64 2.29 -5.31 2.64
N PRO A 65 1.87 -6.47 3.16
CA PRO A 65 2.79 -7.45 3.77
C PRO A 65 3.83 -8.01 2.80
N GLN A 66 5.12 -7.72 2.96
CA GLN A 66 6.16 -8.32 2.12
C GLN A 66 6.27 -9.84 2.39
N GLY A 67 6.44 -10.64 1.34
CA GLY A 67 6.51 -12.11 1.42
C GLY A 67 5.20 -12.85 1.12
N SER A 68 4.12 -12.13 0.83
CA SER A 68 2.87 -12.70 0.30
C SER A 68 2.72 -12.43 -1.18
N VAL A 69 2.21 -13.41 -1.93
CA VAL A 69 1.91 -13.30 -3.37
C VAL A 69 0.84 -12.24 -3.66
N LEU A 70 -0.03 -11.96 -2.68
CA LEU A 70 -1.10 -10.96 -2.81
C LEU A 70 -0.57 -9.51 -2.76
N SER A 71 0.57 -9.29 -2.11
CA SER A 71 1.10 -7.95 -1.89
C SER A 71 1.58 -7.24 -3.15
N PRO A 72 2.34 -7.90 -4.07
CA PRO A 72 2.63 -7.34 -5.38
C PRO A 72 1.37 -6.95 -6.17
N LEU A 73 0.32 -7.78 -6.13
CA LEU A 73 -0.93 -7.52 -6.85
C LEU A 73 -1.67 -6.29 -6.30
N LEU A 74 -1.81 -6.20 -4.97
CA LEU A 74 -2.40 -5.04 -4.31
C LEU A 74 -1.59 -3.76 -4.53
N PHE A 75 -0.26 -3.89 -4.56
CA PHE A 75 0.63 -2.76 -4.86
C PHE A 75 0.47 -2.27 -6.31
N LEU A 76 0.39 -3.19 -7.28
CA LEU A 76 0.15 -2.84 -8.68
C LEU A 76 -1.18 -2.12 -8.89
N LEU A 77 -2.26 -2.58 -8.24
CA LEU A 77 -3.56 -1.91 -8.28
C LEU A 77 -3.47 -0.49 -7.70
N TYR A 78 -2.80 -0.33 -6.56
CA TYR A 78 -2.58 0.98 -5.96
C TYR A 78 -1.80 1.93 -6.88
N MET A 79 -0.72 1.45 -7.50
CA MET A 79 0.11 2.23 -8.41
C MET A 79 -0.64 2.65 -9.67
N ASN A 80 -1.47 1.78 -10.24
CA ASN A 80 -2.32 2.13 -11.39
C ASN A 80 -3.25 3.29 -11.08
N THR A 81 -3.83 3.35 -9.89
CA THR A 81 -4.67 4.49 -9.50
C THR A 81 -3.86 5.78 -9.29
N VAL A 82 -2.66 5.67 -8.71
CA VAL A 82 -1.77 6.83 -8.53
C VAL A 82 -1.36 7.41 -9.89
N ASP A 83 -1.01 6.55 -10.85
CA ASP A 83 -0.65 6.96 -12.21
C ASP A 83 -1.80 7.69 -12.91
N ASN A 84 -3.01 7.14 -12.86
CA ASN A 84 -4.20 7.81 -13.42
C ASN A 84 -4.48 9.18 -12.78
N HIS A 85 -4.25 9.33 -11.47
CA HIS A 85 -4.40 10.63 -10.81
C HIS A 85 -3.36 11.64 -11.28
N ILE A 86 -2.09 11.24 -11.35
CA ILE A 86 -1.00 12.12 -11.81
C ILE A 86 -1.22 12.55 -13.26
N VAL A 87 -1.60 11.61 -14.14
CA VAL A 87 -1.90 11.89 -15.55
C VAL A 87 -3.08 12.85 -15.69
N ASN A 88 -4.13 12.67 -14.89
CA ASN A 88 -5.29 13.57 -14.93
C ASN A 88 -4.95 14.97 -14.40
N GLU A 89 -4.16 15.10 -13.33
CA GLU A 89 -3.71 16.41 -12.85
C GLU A 89 -2.82 17.12 -13.88
N ALA A 90 -1.90 16.40 -14.53
CA ALA A 90 -1.05 16.95 -15.58
C ALA A 90 -1.85 17.41 -16.82
N LYS A 91 -2.95 16.74 -17.15
CA LYS A 91 -3.86 17.16 -18.24
C LYS A 91 -4.70 18.38 -17.91
N ILE A 92 -4.97 18.66 -16.63
CA ILE A 92 -5.72 19.85 -16.19
C ILE A 92 -4.79 21.07 -16.09
N ALA A 93 -3.50 20.84 -15.83
CA ALA A 93 -2.49 21.89 -15.71
C ALA A 93 -1.89 22.35 -17.07
N CYS A 94 -2.22 21.68 -18.17
CA CYS A 94 -1.83 22.05 -19.54
C CYS A 94 -3.05 22.55 -20.31
#